data_AF-A0A661JTS1-F1
#
_entry.id   AF-A0A661JTS1-F1
#
_cell.length_a   1.000
_cell.length_b   1.000
_cell.length_c   1.000
_cell.angle_alpha   90.00
_cell.angle_beta   90.00
_cell.angle_gamma   90.00
#
_symmetry.space_group_name_H-M   'P 1'
#
loop_
_entity.id
_entity.type
_entity.pdbx_description
1 polymer ?
#
loop_
_entity_poly.entity_id
_entity_poly.type
_entity_poly.pdbx_seq_one_letter_code
_entity_poly.pdbx_strand_id
1 'polypeptide(L)' 'QTSIFLFYISIGARKGGSVPILGAPSTYINPLPHVLILTAIVVSVSTTAVALSILIKIHRTYGTIEEDEIPRD' A
#
# COMPACT_ATOMS: atom_id res chain seq x y z
N GLN A 1 -0.98 -4.88 4.32
CA GLN A 1 -1.29 -3.64 3.57
C GLN A 1 -2.80 -3.60 3.22
N THR A 2 -3.31 -4.54 2.41
CA THR A 2 -4.69 -4.54 1.86
C THR A 2 -5.84 -4.40 2.86
N SER A 3 -5.85 -5.14 3.98
CA SER A 3 -6.96 -5.09 4.95
C SER A 3 -7.10 -3.72 5.62
N ILE A 4 -5.98 -3.05 5.89
CA ILE A 4 -5.95 -1.69 6.46
C ILE A 4 -6.50 -0.68 5.45
N PHE A 5 -6.23 -0.88 4.16
CA PHE A 5 -6.77 -0.03 3.10
C PHE A 5 -8.30 -0.09 3.06
N LEU A 6 -8.87 -1.30 3.08
CA LEU A 6 -10.32 -1.50 3.11
C LEU A 6 -10.96 -0.91 4.38
N PHE A 7 -10.31 -1.09 5.54
CA PHE A 7 -10.77 -0.49 6.80
C PHE A 7 -10.85 1.04 6.68
N TYR A 8 -9.79 1.71 6.22
CA TYR A 8 -9.76 3.16 6.08
C TYR A 8 -10.75 3.70 5.04
N ILE A 9 -10.89 3.02 3.89
CA ILE A 9 -11.89 3.40 2.88
C ILE A 9 -13.30 3.30 3.44
N SER A 10 -13.59 2.24 4.21
CA SER A 10 -14.93 2.03 4.79
C SER A 10 -15.36 3.15 5.74
N ILE A 11 -14.43 3.77 6.48
CA ILE A 11 -14.70 4.91 7.36
C ILE A 11 -15.12 6.15 6.57
N GLY A 12 -14.66 6.29 5.33
CA GLY A 12 -15.03 7.39 4.43
C GLY A 12 -16.38 7.20 3.73
N ALA A 13 -16.98 6.01 3.82
CA ALA A 13 -18.21 5.68 3.12
C ALA A 13 -19.43 6.37 3.77
N ARG A 14 -20.29 6.96 2.93
CA ARG A 14 -21.52 7.63 3.35
C ARG A 14 -22.69 7.17 2.50
N LYS A 15 -23.82 6.80 3.12
CA LYS A 15 -25.04 6.41 2.41
C LYS A 15 -25.55 7.57 1.55
N GLY A 16 -25.80 7.33 0.26
CA GLY A 16 -26.18 8.36 -0.71
C GLY A 16 -25.04 9.32 -1.08
N GLY A 17 -23.81 9.05 -0.64
CA GLY A 17 -22.63 9.82 -1.02
C GLY A 17 -22.16 9.46 -2.44
N SER A 18 -21.81 10.49 -3.20
CA SER A 18 -21.22 10.39 -4.53
C SER A 18 -19.70 10.62 -4.48
N VAL A 19 -18.99 10.22 -5.54
CA VAL A 19 -17.54 10.39 -5.68
C VAL A 19 -17.19 11.89 -5.66
N PRO A 20 -16.14 12.35 -4.94
CA PRO A 20 -15.80 13.76 -4.76
C PRO A 20 -15.15 14.37 -6.02
N ILE A 21 -15.96 14.50 -7.09
CA ILE A 21 -15.58 15.14 -8.35
C ILE A 21 -16.51 16.34 -8.55
N LEU A 22 -15.92 17.52 -8.72
CA LEU A 22 -16.67 18.76 -8.91
C LEU A 22 -17.52 18.68 -10.19
N GLY A 23 -18.84 18.92 -10.08
CA GLY A 23 -19.73 18.97 -11.23
C GLY A 23 -21.17 19.36 -10.90
N ALA A 24 -21.83 18.59 -10.04
CA ALA A 24 -23.22 18.82 -9.63
C ALA A 24 -23.34 18.99 -8.10
N PRO A 25 -24.40 19.63 -7.59
CA PRO A 25 -24.69 19.62 -6.16
C PRO A 25 -25.07 18.20 -5.74
N SER A 26 -24.11 17.47 -5.21
CA SER A 26 -24.30 16.15 -4.65
C SER A 26 -23.69 16.09 -3.26
N THR A 27 -24.21 15.20 -2.42
CA THR A 27 -23.53 14.85 -1.18
C THR A 27 -22.30 14.04 -1.56
N TYR A 28 -21.11 14.50 -1.20
CA TYR A 28 -19.87 13.79 -1.46
C TYR A 28 -19.48 12.89 -0.28
N ILE A 29 -18.82 11.77 -0.59
CA ILE A 29 -18.08 11.00 0.41
C ILE A 29 -16.81 11.76 0.83
N ASN A 30 -16.25 11.42 2.00
CA ASN A 30 -15.05 12.10 2.49
C ASN A 30 -13.87 11.83 1.52
N PRO A 31 -13.24 12.86 0.92
CA PRO A 31 -12.13 12.67 0.00
C PRO A 31 -10.81 12.31 0.72
N LEU A 32 -10.70 12.56 2.04
CA LEU A 32 -9.45 12.38 2.77
C LEU A 32 -8.98 10.92 2.77
N PRO A 33 -9.83 9.90 3.08
CA PRO A 33 -9.40 8.51 3.03
C PRO A 33 -8.94 8.06 1.64
N HIS A 34 -9.53 8.59 0.55
CA HIS A 34 -9.12 8.22 -0.81
C HIS A 34 -7.67 8.63 -1.12
N VAL A 35 -7.29 9.87 -0.78
CA VAL A 35 -5.93 10.37 -1.03
C VAL A 35 -4.91 9.70 -0.12
N LEU A 36 -5.27 9.45 1.14
CA LEU A 36 -4.42 8.74 2.09
C LEU A 36 -4.14 7.31 1.61
N ILE A 37 -5.15 6.60 1.10
CA ILE A 37 -4.98 5.23 0.59
C ILE A 37 -4.27 5.20 -0.76
N LEU A 38 -4.49 6.16 -1.65
CA LEU A 38 -3.71 6.26 -2.89
C LEU A 38 -2.21 6.39 -2.58
N THR A 39 -1.85 7.23 -1.61
CA THR A 39 -0.46 7.36 -1.13
C THR A 39 0.04 6.04 -0.52
N ALA A 40 -0.75 5.40 0.34
CA ALA A 40 -0.37 4.16 1.00
C ALA A 40 -0.15 3.00 0.02
N ILE A 41 -0.94 2.92 -1.07
CA ILE A 41 -0.75 1.94 -2.13
C ILE A 41 0.62 2.11 -2.79
N VAL A 42 0.98 3.33 -3.19
CA VAL A 42 2.28 3.59 -3.84
C VAL A 42 3.45 3.26 -2.92
N VAL A 43 3.37 3.66 -1.63
CA VAL A 43 4.38 3.30 -0.63
C VAL A 43 4.48 1.79 -0.47
N SER A 44 3.35 1.07 -0.41
CA SER A 44 3.34 -0.37 -0.23
C SER A 44 4.01 -1.15 -1.37
N VAL A 45 3.76 -0.77 -2.62
CA VAL A 45 4.38 -1.40 -3.78
C VAL A 45 5.88 -1.07 -3.81
N SER A 46 6.25 0.16 -3.46
CA SER A 46 7.64 0.60 -3.42
C SER A 46 8.46 -0.17 -2.38
N THR A 47 7.92 -0.35 -1.16
CA THR A 47 8.63 -1.11 -0.11
C THR A 47 8.74 -2.59 -0.47
N THR A 48 7.71 -3.19 -1.06
CA THR A 48 7.79 -4.57 -1.58
C THR A 48 8.85 -4.70 -2.68
N ALA A 49 8.93 -3.75 -3.61
CA ALA A 49 9.94 -3.77 -4.67
C ALA A 49 11.37 -3.68 -4.11
N VAL A 50 11.59 -2.81 -3.12
CA VAL A 50 12.89 -2.69 -2.43
C VAL A 50 13.23 -3.98 -1.67
N ALA A 51 12.28 -4.55 -0.94
CA ALA A 51 12.49 -5.82 -0.23
C ALA A 51 12.85 -6.96 -1.21
N LEU A 52 12.16 -7.04 -2.35
CA LEU A 52 12.44 -8.04 -3.37
C LEU A 52 13.81 -7.83 -4.04
N SER A 53 14.18 -6.57 -4.30
CA SER A 53 15.52 -6.21 -4.79
C SER A 53 16.62 -6.71 -3.84
N ILE A 54 16.42 -6.53 -2.54
CA ILE A 54 17.35 -7.02 -1.51
C ILE A 54 17.41 -8.56 -1.52
N LEU A 55 16.26 -9.24 -1.57
CA LEU A 55 16.21 -10.71 -1.64
C LEU A 55 16.97 -11.26 -2.85
N ILE A 56 16.76 -10.66 -4.03
CA ILE A 56 17.48 -11.06 -5.25
C ILE A 56 18.99 -10.84 -5.09
N LYS A 57 19.40 -9.73 -4.47
CA LYS A 57 20.82 -9.42 -4.23
C LYS A 57 21.47 -10.43 -3.27
N ILE A 58 20.78 -10.79 -2.19
CA ILE A 58 21.23 -11.80 -1.22
C ILE A 58 21.42 -13.13 -1.94
N HIS A 59 20.39 -13.60 -2.65
CA HIS A 59 20.45 -14.87 -3.36
C HIS A 59 21.57 -14.92 -4.41
N ARG A 60 21.81 -13.82 -5.14
CA ARG A 60 22.93 -13.73 -6.09
C ARG A 60 24.32 -13.75 -5.43
N THR A 61 24.41 -13.34 -4.17
CA THR A 61 25.69 -13.24 -3.45
C THR A 61 26.01 -14.54 -2.71
N TYR A 62 25.01 -15.14 -2.06
CA TYR A 62 25.20 -16.29 -1.17
C TYR A 62 24.64 -17.61 -1.73
N GLY A 63 23.89 -17.59 -2.84
CA GLY A 63 23.23 -18.77 -3.40
C GLY A 63 22.02 -19.26 -2.62
N THR A 64 21.71 -18.64 -1.48
CA THR A 64 20.62 -18.99 -0.57
C THR A 64 19.90 -17.73 -0.08
N ILE A 65 18.68 -17.91 0.41
CA ILE A 65 17.91 -16.87 1.12
C ILE A 65 17.66 -17.24 2.58
N GLU A 66 18.09 -18.44 3.01
CA GLU A 66 17.95 -18.91 4.39
C GLU A 66 18.92 -18.15 5.29
N GLU A 67 18.39 -17.53 6.34
CA GLU A 67 19.15 -16.60 7.17
C GLU A 67 20.32 -17.28 7.89
N ASP A 68 20.12 -18.51 8.34
CA ASP A 68 21.07 -19.34 9.06
C ASP A 68 22.24 -19.85 8.19
N GLU A 69 22.11 -19.77 6.86
CA GLU A 69 23.18 -20.10 5.92
C GLU A 69 24.00 -18.85 5.49
N ILE A 70 23.54 -17.64 5.84
CA ILE A 70 24.24 -16.40 5.51
C ILE A 70 25.33 -16.13 6.57
N PRO A 71 26.61 -15.99 6.18
CA PRO A 71 27.71 -15.70 7.10
C PRO A 71 27.45 -14.43 7.92
N ARG A 72 27.63 -14.51 9.24
CA ARG A 72 27.54 -13.40 10.19
C ARG A 72 28.95 -13.04 10.64
N ASP A 73 29.63 -12.23 9.83
CA ASP A 73 30.96 -11.69 10.14
C ASP A 73 30.84 -10.39 10.97
#